data_AF-A0A510V1J5-F1
#
_entry.id   AF-A0A510V1J5-F1
#
_cell.length_a   1.000
_cell.length_b   1.000
_cell.length_c   1.000
_cell.angle_alpha   90.00
_cell.angle_beta   90.00
_cell.angle_gamma   90.00
#
_symmetry.space_group_name_H-M   'P 1'
#
loop_
_entity.id
_entity.type
_entity.pdbx_description
1 polymer ?
#
loop_
_entity_poly.entity_id
_entity_poly.type
_entity_poly.pdbx_seq_one_letter_code
_entity_poly.pdbx_strand_id
1 'polypeptide(L)'
;MTEPLGRETPFGRFVVDDRAFVDDVLRAAATRGGDPELVRAAVLDVAGAADRLADGDDLDPRLGRALLGAATDLAARGRWRAGTVERATVLELVPRLAALVRARPDVVVPLLVASARTVERSADTAVVADLLAAAPPTDDVDHLRATVLVATWRAGAVRYRAAALAAAARLPAPLAVAALGLAPGTDPGPVLDAHTADPWWWPGREQAAGVLRRVGGFRGLGGPWLAVPQVSAGATDAGLGCRVRADGECWAVLADVHGGAVVRLDEPDVEERAAAVPRLAVPWDDEVTGWAAAGGDPRVVVVSRRHSYWVDVVRVAS
;
A
#
# COMPACT_ATOMS: atom_id res chain seq x y z
N MET A 1 18.04 -29.54 -4.42
CA MET A 1 17.33 -30.83 -4.33
C MET A 1 15.95 -30.52 -3.81
N THR A 2 14.94 -30.56 -4.68
CA THR A 2 13.55 -30.27 -4.32
C THR A 2 12.89 -31.59 -3.94
N GLU A 3 12.46 -31.70 -2.70
CA GLU A 3 11.75 -32.87 -2.18
C GLU A 3 10.45 -33.06 -2.99
N PRO A 4 10.11 -34.29 -3.41
CA PRO A 4 8.84 -34.54 -4.07
C PRO A 4 7.68 -34.18 -3.14
N LEU A 5 6.56 -33.68 -3.71
CA LEU A 5 5.33 -33.44 -2.95
C LEU A 5 4.91 -34.72 -2.22
N GLY A 6 5.03 -34.73 -0.90
CA GLY A 6 4.55 -35.81 -0.05
C GLY A 6 3.04 -35.94 -0.17
N ARG A 7 2.54 -37.12 -0.56
CA ARG A 7 1.10 -37.38 -0.72
C ARG A 7 0.36 -37.37 0.61
N GLU A 8 1.10 -37.47 1.71
CA GLU A 8 0.64 -37.39 3.08
C GLU A 8 0.39 -35.94 3.55
N THR A 9 0.97 -34.94 2.87
CA THR A 9 0.74 -33.53 3.21
C THR A 9 -0.70 -33.11 2.87
N PRO A 10 -1.30 -32.15 3.59
CA PRO A 10 -2.61 -31.59 3.23
C PRO A 10 -2.67 -31.12 1.77
N PHE A 11 -1.65 -30.39 1.29
CA PHE A 11 -1.59 -29.96 -0.10
C PHE A 11 -1.42 -31.12 -1.09
N GLY A 12 -0.60 -32.12 -0.75
CA GLY A 12 -0.41 -33.31 -1.56
C GLY A 12 -1.71 -34.11 -1.76
N ARG A 13 -2.53 -34.24 -0.71
CA ARG A 13 -3.87 -34.84 -0.79
C ARG A 13 -4.80 -34.01 -1.67
N PHE A 14 -4.87 -32.69 -1.45
CA PHE A 14 -5.63 -31.78 -2.32
C PHE A 14 -5.28 -31.96 -3.80
N VAL A 15 -4.00 -32.06 -4.15
CA VAL A 15 -3.56 -32.24 -5.55
C VAL A 15 -4.09 -33.55 -6.15
N VAL A 16 -4.20 -34.61 -5.34
CA VAL A 16 -4.75 -35.90 -5.77
C VAL A 16 -6.28 -35.83 -5.89
N ASP A 17 -6.94 -35.26 -4.88
CA ASP A 17 -8.39 -35.25 -4.77
C ASP A 17 -9.05 -34.28 -5.78
N ASP A 18 -8.37 -33.17 -6.11
CA ASP A 18 -8.85 -32.14 -7.04
C ASP A 18 -8.09 -32.14 -8.38
N ARG A 19 -7.68 -33.33 -8.81
CA ARG A 19 -6.80 -33.52 -9.99
C ARG A 19 -7.30 -32.84 -11.26
N ALA A 20 -8.61 -32.85 -11.53
CA ALA A 20 -9.17 -32.23 -12.72
C ALA A 20 -8.86 -30.73 -12.77
N PHE A 21 -9.05 -30.02 -11.65
CA PHE A 21 -8.69 -28.61 -11.54
C PHE A 21 -7.18 -28.39 -11.68
N VAL A 22 -6.36 -29.22 -11.02
CA VAL A 22 -4.90 -29.12 -11.10
C VAL A 22 -4.43 -29.26 -12.55
N ASP A 23 -4.89 -30.29 -13.25
CA ASP A 23 -4.54 -30.56 -14.65
C ASP A 23 -4.97 -29.39 -15.56
N ASP A 24 -6.13 -28.78 -15.31
CA ASP A 24 -6.62 -27.62 -16.07
C ASP A 24 -5.75 -26.39 -15.87
N VAL A 25 -5.36 -26.09 -14.62
CA VAL A 25 -4.53 -24.92 -14.30
C VAL A 25 -3.12 -25.09 -14.87
N LEU A 26 -2.52 -26.28 -14.77
CA LEU A 26 -1.21 -26.58 -15.36
C LEU A 26 -1.26 -26.51 -16.89
N ARG A 27 -2.31 -27.05 -17.52
CA ARG A 27 -2.51 -26.93 -18.97
C ARG A 27 -2.65 -25.47 -19.39
N ALA A 28 -3.42 -24.68 -18.64
CA ALA A 28 -3.58 -23.26 -18.91
C ALA A 28 -2.23 -22.50 -18.81
N ALA A 29 -1.40 -22.80 -17.80
CA ALA A 29 -0.05 -22.24 -17.70
C ALA A 29 0.82 -22.60 -18.91
N ALA A 30 0.80 -23.86 -19.35
CA ALA A 30 1.53 -24.32 -20.53
C ALA A 30 1.06 -23.65 -21.82
N THR A 31 -0.25 -23.50 -22.03
CA THR A 31 -0.79 -22.82 -23.23
C THR A 31 -0.38 -21.36 -23.36
N ARG A 32 -0.04 -20.69 -22.25
CA ARG A 32 0.48 -19.32 -22.24
C ARG A 32 1.99 -19.24 -22.45
N GLY A 33 2.66 -20.37 -22.68
CA GLY A 33 4.12 -20.44 -22.83
C GLY A 33 4.87 -20.32 -21.50
N GLY A 34 4.24 -20.67 -20.37
CA GLY A 34 4.90 -20.70 -19.08
C GLY A 34 6.06 -21.69 -19.04
N ASP A 35 7.19 -21.30 -18.44
CA ASP A 35 8.34 -22.18 -18.23
C ASP A 35 7.95 -23.34 -17.29
N PRO A 36 8.00 -24.61 -17.74
CA PRO A 36 7.63 -25.76 -16.93
C PRO A 36 8.40 -25.86 -15.61
N GLU A 37 9.67 -25.45 -15.57
CA GLU A 37 10.49 -25.50 -14.36
C GLU A 37 10.05 -24.45 -13.35
N LEU A 38 9.71 -23.24 -13.80
CA LEU A 38 9.16 -22.19 -12.93
C LEU A 38 7.77 -22.56 -12.42
N VAL A 39 6.91 -23.14 -13.27
CA VAL A 39 5.59 -23.63 -12.85
C VAL A 39 5.74 -24.72 -11.80
N ARG A 40 6.63 -25.70 -12.02
CA ARG A 40 6.91 -26.76 -11.05
C ARG A 40 7.42 -26.19 -9.72
N ALA A 41 8.37 -25.26 -9.77
CA ALA A 41 8.88 -24.60 -8.57
C ALA A 41 7.77 -23.85 -7.81
N ALA A 42 6.86 -23.19 -8.52
CA ALA A 42 5.72 -22.50 -7.92
C ALA A 42 4.75 -23.44 -7.19
N VAL A 43 4.48 -24.62 -7.76
CA VAL A 43 3.66 -25.64 -7.09
C VAL A 43 4.33 -26.14 -5.81
N LEU A 44 5.65 -26.35 -5.82
CA LEU A 44 6.39 -26.81 -4.64
C LEU A 44 6.46 -25.74 -3.56
N ASP A 45 6.73 -24.49 -3.94
CA ASP A 45 6.77 -23.36 -3.02
C ASP A 45 5.42 -23.16 -2.30
N VAL A 46 4.30 -23.27 -3.04
CA VAL A 46 2.98 -22.99 -2.48
C VAL A 46 2.48 -24.10 -1.55
N ALA A 47 3.01 -25.32 -1.66
CA ALA A 47 2.67 -26.43 -0.76
C ALA A 47 2.91 -26.06 0.71
N GLY A 48 4.08 -25.51 1.04
CA GLY A 48 4.40 -25.08 2.41
C GLY A 48 3.59 -23.87 2.89
N ALA A 49 3.02 -23.06 2.00
CA ALA A 49 2.07 -22.00 2.37
C ALA A 49 0.68 -22.57 2.63
N ALA A 50 0.22 -23.51 1.80
CA ALA A 50 -1.05 -24.20 1.95
C ALA A 50 -1.10 -25.05 3.22
N ASP A 51 -0.05 -25.81 3.51
CA ASP A 51 0.03 -26.68 4.70
C ASP A 51 -0.01 -25.86 6.01
N ARG A 52 0.55 -24.64 6.03
CA ARG A 52 0.44 -23.73 7.19
C ARG A 52 -0.98 -23.18 7.40
N LEU A 53 -1.80 -23.17 6.35
CA LEU A 53 -3.17 -22.66 6.38
C LEU A 53 -4.22 -23.76 6.54
N ALA A 54 -3.84 -25.03 6.35
CA ALA A 54 -4.68 -26.19 6.62
C ALA A 54 -5.21 -26.17 8.07
N ASP A 55 -6.37 -26.79 8.28
CA ASP A 55 -6.92 -27.06 9.60
C ASP A 55 -6.59 -28.50 9.99
N GLY A 56 -5.49 -28.67 10.73
CA GLY A 56 -4.89 -29.98 10.97
C GLY A 56 -4.44 -30.63 9.65
N ASP A 57 -5.11 -31.73 9.31
CA ASP A 57 -4.81 -32.55 8.13
C ASP A 57 -5.68 -32.20 6.90
N ASP A 58 -6.61 -31.26 7.03
CA ASP A 58 -7.58 -30.92 5.99
C ASP A 58 -7.28 -29.55 5.36
N LEU A 59 -7.13 -29.54 4.05
CA LEU A 59 -6.95 -28.31 3.27
C LEU A 59 -8.25 -28.01 2.52
N ASP A 60 -8.89 -26.88 2.85
CA ASP A 60 -10.04 -26.38 2.09
C ASP A 60 -9.71 -26.35 0.58
N PRO A 61 -10.45 -27.09 -0.27
CA PRO A 61 -10.23 -27.09 -1.71
C PRO A 61 -10.28 -25.69 -2.33
N ARG A 62 -11.08 -24.77 -1.80
CA ARG A 62 -11.14 -23.37 -2.30
C ARG A 62 -9.83 -22.65 -2.05
N LEU A 63 -9.21 -22.88 -0.90
CA LEU A 63 -7.90 -22.35 -0.57
C LEU A 63 -6.81 -22.96 -1.45
N GLY A 64 -6.79 -24.29 -1.59
CA GLY A 64 -5.85 -24.99 -2.48
C GLY A 64 -5.94 -24.46 -3.92
N ARG A 65 -7.16 -24.30 -4.44
CA ARG A 65 -7.43 -23.73 -5.77
C ARG A 65 -6.91 -22.30 -5.92
N ALA A 66 -7.20 -21.42 -4.94
CA ALA A 66 -6.80 -20.02 -4.99
C ALA A 66 -5.27 -19.85 -4.97
N LEU A 67 -4.59 -20.59 -4.10
CA LEU A 67 -3.14 -20.60 -3.98
C LEU A 67 -2.46 -21.15 -5.24
N LEU A 68 -2.89 -22.32 -5.72
CA LEU A 68 -2.34 -22.95 -6.91
C LEU A 68 -2.59 -22.09 -8.16
N GLY A 69 -3.80 -21.55 -8.31
CA GLY A 69 -4.17 -20.66 -9.41
C GLY A 69 -3.30 -19.40 -9.44
N ALA A 70 -3.10 -18.74 -8.30
CA ALA A 70 -2.26 -17.56 -8.21
C ALA A 70 -0.78 -17.87 -8.53
N ALA A 71 -0.22 -18.92 -7.94
CA ALA A 71 1.19 -19.28 -8.12
C ALA A 71 1.51 -19.66 -9.57
N THR A 72 0.66 -20.48 -10.21
CA THR A 72 0.85 -20.91 -11.60
C THR A 72 0.60 -19.79 -12.61
N ASP A 73 -0.35 -18.88 -12.36
CA ASP A 73 -0.57 -17.70 -13.18
C ASP A 73 0.61 -16.72 -13.12
N LEU A 74 1.16 -16.49 -11.92
CA LEU A 74 2.39 -15.71 -11.74
C LEU A 74 3.59 -16.36 -12.44
N ALA A 75 3.75 -17.67 -12.31
CA ALA A 75 4.83 -18.42 -12.96
C ALA A 75 4.72 -18.35 -14.49
N ALA A 76 3.52 -18.55 -15.04
CA ALA A 76 3.27 -18.46 -16.48
C ALA A 76 3.57 -17.06 -17.04
N ARG A 77 3.41 -16.01 -16.24
CA ARG A 77 3.75 -14.61 -16.61
C ARG A 77 5.22 -14.25 -16.33
N GLY A 78 6.05 -15.19 -15.90
CA GLY A 78 7.45 -14.95 -15.54
C GLY A 78 7.63 -14.09 -14.29
N ARG A 79 6.61 -14.02 -13.43
CA ARG A 79 6.57 -13.21 -12.19
C ARG A 79 6.76 -14.04 -10.92
N TRP A 80 7.03 -15.33 -11.04
CA TRP A 80 7.36 -16.19 -9.90
C TRP A 80 8.89 -16.34 -9.77
N ARG A 81 9.54 -15.35 -9.17
CA ARG A 81 11.00 -15.35 -8.95
C ARG A 81 11.33 -14.94 -7.53
N ALA A 82 12.50 -15.36 -7.03
CA ALA A 82 12.98 -14.86 -5.75
C ALA A 82 13.08 -13.32 -5.77
N GLY A 83 12.63 -12.66 -4.70
CA GLY A 83 12.64 -11.21 -4.57
C GLY A 83 11.47 -10.46 -5.24
N THR A 84 10.56 -11.13 -5.96
CA THR A 84 9.34 -10.47 -6.47
C THR A 84 8.29 -10.35 -5.37
N VAL A 85 7.68 -9.18 -5.23
CA VAL A 85 6.65 -8.93 -4.20
C VAL A 85 5.43 -9.82 -4.34
N GLU A 86 5.02 -10.21 -5.55
CA GLU A 86 3.88 -11.11 -5.71
C GLU A 86 4.14 -12.51 -5.13
N ARG A 87 5.35 -13.05 -5.35
CA ARG A 87 5.76 -14.32 -4.74
C ARG A 87 5.82 -14.21 -3.20
N ALA A 88 6.43 -13.14 -2.68
CA ALA A 88 6.47 -12.89 -1.23
C ALA A 88 5.06 -12.75 -0.64
N THR A 89 4.14 -12.10 -1.38
CA THR A 89 2.74 -11.97 -0.99
C THR A 89 2.08 -13.35 -0.82
N VAL A 90 2.24 -14.25 -1.78
CA VAL A 90 1.65 -15.60 -1.70
C VAL A 90 2.30 -16.44 -0.59
N LEU A 91 3.62 -16.37 -0.43
CA LEU A 91 4.34 -17.28 0.47
C LEU A 91 4.45 -16.78 1.91
N GLU A 92 4.38 -15.47 2.14
CA GLU A 92 4.65 -14.87 3.45
C GLU A 92 3.43 -14.11 3.98
N LEU A 93 2.82 -13.25 3.16
CA LEU A 93 1.69 -12.44 3.59
C LEU A 93 0.40 -13.28 3.72
N VAL A 94 0.03 -14.05 2.70
CA VAL A 94 -1.20 -14.85 2.70
C VAL A 94 -1.30 -15.76 3.93
N PRO A 95 -0.25 -16.52 4.33
CA PRO A 95 -0.30 -17.31 5.57
C PRO A 95 -0.49 -16.49 6.86
N ARG A 96 0.05 -15.27 6.92
CA ARG A 96 -0.16 -14.35 8.07
C ARG A 96 -1.60 -13.87 8.19
N LEU A 97 -2.37 -13.88 7.09
CA LEU A 97 -3.75 -13.39 7.02
C LEU A 97 -4.77 -14.52 7.10
N ALA A 98 -4.45 -15.60 7.84
CA ALA A 98 -5.21 -16.84 7.88
C ALA A 98 -6.72 -16.64 8.14
N ALA A 99 -7.11 -15.69 9.01
CA ALA A 99 -8.52 -15.42 9.30
C ALA A 99 -9.29 -14.93 8.07
N LEU A 100 -8.77 -13.93 7.36
CA LEU A 100 -9.39 -13.40 6.14
C LEU A 100 -9.32 -14.42 4.99
N VAL A 101 -8.18 -15.08 4.85
CA VAL A 101 -7.91 -16.05 3.77
C VAL A 101 -8.81 -17.27 3.90
N ARG A 102 -9.03 -17.80 5.11
CA ARG A 102 -9.97 -18.92 5.32
C ARG A 102 -11.43 -18.52 5.11
N ALA A 103 -11.79 -17.26 5.40
CA ALA A 103 -13.14 -16.77 5.17
C ALA A 103 -13.49 -16.70 3.67
N ARG A 104 -12.57 -16.16 2.83
CA ARG A 104 -12.79 -15.97 1.38
C ARG A 104 -11.50 -16.17 0.56
N PRO A 105 -10.99 -17.40 0.42
CA PRO A 105 -9.71 -17.62 -0.26
C PRO A 105 -9.73 -17.21 -1.74
N ASP A 106 -10.88 -17.42 -2.39
CA ASP A 106 -11.17 -17.07 -3.78
C ASP A 106 -11.09 -15.56 -4.08
N VAL A 107 -11.22 -14.72 -3.04
CA VAL A 107 -11.18 -13.26 -3.15
C VAL A 107 -9.90 -12.70 -2.59
N VAL A 108 -9.51 -13.12 -1.38
CA VAL A 108 -8.39 -12.51 -0.65
C VAL A 108 -7.07 -12.79 -1.34
N VAL A 109 -6.81 -14.02 -1.79
CA VAL A 109 -5.53 -14.34 -2.45
C VAL A 109 -5.37 -13.54 -3.75
N PRO A 110 -6.33 -13.53 -4.70
CA PRO A 110 -6.20 -12.70 -5.90
C PRO A 110 -6.12 -11.20 -5.61
N LEU A 111 -6.89 -10.70 -4.63
CA LEU A 111 -6.88 -9.29 -4.23
C LEU A 111 -5.48 -8.84 -3.74
N LEU A 112 -4.85 -9.64 -2.88
CA LEU A 112 -3.52 -9.34 -2.35
C LEU A 112 -2.47 -9.41 -3.45
N VAL A 113 -2.50 -10.44 -4.30
CA VAL A 113 -1.56 -10.57 -5.43
C VAL A 113 -1.71 -9.41 -6.42
N ALA A 114 -2.95 -9.03 -6.76
CA ALA A 114 -3.22 -7.90 -7.65
C ALA A 114 -2.74 -6.56 -7.05
N SER A 115 -2.78 -6.42 -5.72
CA SER A 115 -2.41 -5.18 -5.02
C SER A 115 -0.93 -5.10 -4.66
N ALA A 116 -0.20 -6.22 -4.67
CA ALA A 116 1.17 -6.35 -4.15
C ALA A 116 2.14 -5.27 -4.64
N ARG A 117 2.22 -5.05 -5.96
CA ARG A 117 3.10 -4.01 -6.56
C ARG A 117 2.68 -2.58 -6.22
N THR A 118 1.39 -2.36 -5.99
CA THR A 118 0.89 -1.04 -5.59
C THR A 118 1.30 -0.77 -4.16
N VAL A 119 1.14 -1.75 -3.27
CA VAL A 119 1.59 -1.66 -1.88
C VAL A 119 3.10 -1.44 -1.82
N GLU A 120 3.90 -2.28 -2.48
CA GLU A 120 5.38 -2.17 -2.51
C GLU A 120 5.87 -0.76 -2.87
N ARG A 121 5.24 -0.12 -3.84
CA ARG A 121 5.66 1.20 -4.35
C ARG A 121 5.16 2.37 -3.52
N SER A 122 4.16 2.19 -2.67
CA SER A 122 3.45 3.32 -2.05
C SER A 122 3.13 3.17 -0.57
N ALA A 123 3.40 2.02 0.03
CA ALA A 123 3.06 1.74 1.42
C ALA A 123 4.09 0.80 2.07
N ASP A 124 4.15 0.85 3.40
CA ASP A 124 4.90 -0.11 4.21
C ASP A 124 4.17 -1.47 4.24
N THR A 125 4.76 -2.48 3.59
CA THR A 125 4.19 -3.82 3.50
C THR A 125 4.01 -4.50 4.86
N ALA A 126 4.89 -4.22 5.84
CA ALA A 126 4.78 -4.79 7.17
C ALA A 126 3.59 -4.20 7.92
N VAL A 127 3.39 -2.88 7.82
CA VAL A 127 2.22 -2.21 8.42
C VAL A 127 0.92 -2.71 7.79
N VAL A 128 0.86 -2.87 6.45
CA VAL A 128 -0.32 -3.49 5.80
C VAL A 128 -0.56 -4.89 6.36
N ALA A 129 0.48 -5.70 6.49
CA ALA A 129 0.37 -7.07 6.99
C ALA A 129 -0.12 -7.12 8.44
N ASP A 130 0.34 -6.20 9.30
CA ASP A 130 -0.08 -6.14 10.71
C ASP A 130 -1.56 -5.73 10.81
N LEU A 131 -1.98 -4.69 10.06
CA LEU A 131 -3.36 -4.20 10.06
C LEU A 131 -4.35 -5.25 9.53
N LEU A 132 -4.00 -5.94 8.44
CA LEU A 132 -4.84 -6.98 7.88
C LEU A 132 -4.88 -8.24 8.75
N ALA A 133 -3.79 -8.58 9.45
CA ALA A 133 -3.76 -9.73 10.36
C ALA A 133 -4.65 -9.52 11.58
N ALA A 134 -4.83 -8.27 12.01
CA ALA A 134 -5.72 -7.89 13.09
C ALA A 134 -7.21 -7.86 12.69
N ALA A 135 -7.52 -7.93 11.39
CA ALA A 135 -8.89 -7.84 10.92
C ALA A 135 -9.69 -9.14 11.20
N PRO A 136 -10.91 -9.04 11.75
CA PRO A 136 -11.76 -10.21 11.92
C PRO A 136 -12.17 -10.80 10.55
N PRO A 137 -12.52 -12.10 10.50
CA PRO A 137 -13.00 -12.71 9.27
C PRO A 137 -14.28 -12.02 8.76
N THR A 138 -14.40 -11.91 7.45
CA THR A 138 -15.61 -11.42 6.78
C THR A 138 -15.78 -12.15 5.45
N ASP A 139 -17.03 -12.48 5.11
CA ASP A 139 -17.41 -13.10 3.85
C ASP A 139 -17.81 -12.08 2.77
N ASP A 140 -17.97 -10.81 3.14
CA ASP A 140 -18.35 -9.73 2.25
C ASP A 140 -17.15 -9.21 1.44
N VAL A 141 -17.29 -9.26 0.11
CA VAL A 141 -16.22 -8.91 -0.83
C VAL A 141 -15.90 -7.42 -0.80
N ASP A 142 -16.91 -6.57 -0.62
CA ASP A 142 -16.71 -5.12 -0.62
C ASP A 142 -16.10 -4.66 0.70
N HIS A 143 -16.44 -5.32 1.81
CA HIS A 143 -15.71 -5.14 3.07
C HIS A 143 -14.23 -5.54 2.94
N LEU A 144 -13.90 -6.68 2.33
CA LEU A 144 -12.50 -7.08 2.12
C LEU A 144 -11.70 -6.05 1.30
N ARG A 145 -12.28 -5.57 0.19
CA ARG A 145 -11.65 -4.55 -0.65
C ARG A 145 -11.45 -3.23 0.12
N ALA A 146 -12.46 -2.81 0.87
CA ALA A 146 -12.39 -1.61 1.71
C ALA A 146 -11.33 -1.75 2.81
N THR A 147 -11.24 -2.88 3.50
CA THR A 147 -10.22 -3.16 4.52
C THR A 147 -8.80 -3.08 3.94
N VAL A 148 -8.55 -3.69 2.76
CA VAL A 148 -7.25 -3.61 2.08
C VAL A 148 -6.92 -2.17 1.67
N LEU A 149 -7.88 -1.43 1.13
CA LEU A 149 -7.69 -0.03 0.75
C LEU A 149 -7.33 0.85 1.96
N VAL A 150 -8.04 0.70 3.07
CA VAL A 150 -7.80 1.45 4.31
C VAL A 150 -6.44 1.10 4.90
N ALA A 151 -6.10 -0.19 5.01
CA ALA A 151 -4.80 -0.63 5.50
C ALA A 151 -3.65 -0.11 4.61
N THR A 152 -3.83 -0.10 3.29
CA THR A 152 -2.83 0.40 2.33
C THR A 152 -2.61 1.91 2.49
N TRP A 153 -3.68 2.70 2.67
CA TRP A 153 -3.55 4.12 2.99
C TRP A 153 -2.85 4.35 4.33
N ARG A 154 -3.24 3.61 5.38
CA ARG A 154 -2.62 3.71 6.71
C ARG A 154 -1.13 3.35 6.72
N ALA A 155 -0.71 2.50 5.80
CA ALA A 155 0.70 2.17 5.58
C ALA A 155 1.47 3.20 4.74
N GLY A 156 0.83 4.28 4.28
CA GLY A 156 1.51 5.42 3.64
C GLY A 156 1.06 5.74 2.21
N ALA A 157 0.13 4.97 1.64
CA ALA A 157 -0.33 5.19 0.27
C ALA A 157 -1.34 6.36 0.17
N VAL A 158 -0.85 7.58 0.44
CA VAL A 158 -1.66 8.81 0.61
C VAL A 158 -2.54 9.15 -0.60
N ARG A 159 -2.17 8.69 -1.81
CA ARG A 159 -3.00 8.82 -3.02
C ARG A 159 -4.39 8.20 -2.87
N TYR A 160 -4.53 7.22 -1.98
CA TYR A 160 -5.79 6.55 -1.71
C TYR A 160 -6.57 7.17 -0.55
N ARG A 161 -6.06 8.22 0.11
CA ARG A 161 -6.66 8.79 1.34
C ARG A 161 -8.16 9.06 1.20
N ALA A 162 -8.58 9.79 0.17
CA ALA A 162 -9.99 10.15 -0.01
C ALA A 162 -10.89 8.91 -0.13
N ALA A 163 -10.50 7.94 -0.96
CA ALA A 163 -11.24 6.69 -1.13
C ALA A 163 -11.21 5.83 0.14
N ALA A 164 -10.06 5.79 0.85
CA ALA A 164 -9.88 5.06 2.09
C ALA A 164 -10.75 5.62 3.22
N LEU A 165 -10.78 6.94 3.42
CA LEU A 165 -11.65 7.57 4.42
C LEU A 165 -13.12 7.31 4.14
N ALA A 166 -13.54 7.44 2.88
CA ALA A 166 -14.91 7.14 2.48
C ALA A 166 -15.26 5.65 2.70
N ALA A 167 -14.33 4.75 2.43
CA ALA A 167 -14.50 3.32 2.68
C ALA A 167 -14.55 3.00 4.18
N ALA A 168 -13.65 3.58 4.98
CA ALA A 168 -13.59 3.40 6.43
C ALA A 168 -14.88 3.83 7.12
N ALA A 169 -15.49 4.93 6.68
CA ALA A 169 -16.76 5.42 7.21
C ALA A 169 -17.95 4.47 6.96
N ARG A 170 -17.83 3.54 6.01
CA ARG A 170 -18.88 2.56 5.68
C ARG A 170 -18.57 1.14 6.18
N LEU A 171 -17.36 0.90 6.67
CA LEU A 171 -16.96 -0.42 7.16
C LEU A 171 -17.68 -0.74 8.48
N PRO A 172 -18.03 -2.01 8.73
CA PRO A 172 -18.40 -2.47 10.06
C PRO A 172 -17.31 -2.11 11.07
N ALA A 173 -17.70 -1.62 12.25
CA ALA A 173 -16.78 -1.07 13.23
C ALA A 173 -15.57 -1.98 13.56
N PRO A 174 -15.72 -3.32 13.73
CA PRO A 174 -14.56 -4.19 13.98
C PRO A 174 -13.53 -4.20 12.84
N LEU A 175 -13.97 -4.15 11.59
CA LEU A 175 -13.08 -4.10 10.42
C LEU A 175 -12.44 -2.72 10.26
N ALA A 176 -13.20 -1.65 10.50
CA ALA A 176 -12.67 -0.29 10.48
C ALA A 176 -11.59 -0.11 11.55
N VAL A 177 -11.86 -0.54 12.79
CA VAL A 177 -10.91 -0.47 13.92
C VAL A 177 -9.60 -1.21 13.59
N ALA A 178 -9.68 -2.44 13.07
CA ALA A 178 -8.50 -3.21 12.69
C ALA A 178 -7.73 -2.55 11.54
N ALA A 179 -8.42 -2.17 10.45
CA ALA A 179 -7.77 -1.57 9.27
C ALA A 179 -7.15 -0.20 9.57
N LEU A 180 -7.72 0.57 10.50
CA LEU A 180 -7.19 1.84 10.97
C LEU A 180 -6.05 1.66 12.00
N GLY A 181 -5.92 0.47 12.60
CA GLY A 181 -4.96 0.20 13.67
C GLY A 181 -5.32 0.90 14.97
N LEU A 182 -6.62 0.97 15.28
CA LEU A 182 -7.14 1.54 16.52
C LEU A 182 -7.25 0.47 17.61
N ALA A 183 -7.31 0.90 18.87
CA ALA A 183 -7.53 -0.02 19.98
C ALA A 183 -8.91 -0.71 19.85
N PRO A 184 -9.04 -2.00 20.17
CA PRO A 184 -10.32 -2.70 20.19
C PRO A 184 -11.37 -1.95 21.02
N GLY A 185 -12.59 -1.82 20.47
CA GLY A 185 -13.69 -1.09 21.11
C GLY A 185 -13.70 0.42 20.88
N THR A 186 -12.70 0.98 20.17
CA THR A 186 -12.71 2.39 19.74
C THR A 186 -13.82 2.63 18.70
N ASP A 187 -14.58 3.72 18.84
CA ASP A 187 -15.45 4.20 17.77
C ASP A 187 -14.61 4.89 16.67
N PRO A 188 -14.59 4.37 15.43
CA PRO A 188 -13.81 4.97 14.34
C PRO A 188 -14.34 6.32 13.89
N GLY A 189 -15.64 6.63 14.08
CA GLY A 189 -16.26 7.86 13.56
C GLY A 189 -15.55 9.15 13.99
N PRO A 190 -15.41 9.41 15.30
CA PRO A 190 -14.70 10.58 15.81
C PRO A 190 -13.24 10.67 15.37
N VAL A 191 -12.57 9.53 15.17
CA VAL A 191 -11.18 9.50 14.66
C VAL A 191 -11.13 9.92 13.19
N LEU A 192 -12.06 9.42 12.38
CA LEU A 192 -12.16 9.79 10.96
C LEU A 192 -12.51 11.27 10.80
N ASP A 193 -13.41 11.82 11.63
CA ASP A 193 -13.78 13.24 11.61
C ASP A 193 -12.60 14.13 11.99
N ALA A 194 -11.90 13.81 13.08
CA ALA A 194 -10.73 14.57 13.52
C ALA A 194 -9.58 14.52 12.48
N HIS A 195 -9.33 13.35 11.86
CA HIS A 195 -8.33 13.24 10.79
C HIS A 195 -8.78 13.94 9.50
N THR A 196 -10.08 13.98 9.21
CA THR A 196 -10.62 14.74 8.06
C THR A 196 -10.41 16.23 8.25
N ALA A 197 -10.60 16.74 9.47
CA ALA A 197 -10.35 18.13 9.83
C ALA A 197 -8.85 18.49 9.90
N ASP A 198 -8.00 17.57 10.35
CA ASP A 198 -6.53 17.74 10.37
C ASP A 198 -5.83 16.47 9.82
N PRO A 199 -5.38 16.48 8.54
CA PRO A 199 -4.66 15.36 7.93
C PRO A 199 -3.35 14.97 8.63
N TRP A 200 -2.85 15.81 9.53
CA TRP A 200 -1.62 15.57 10.27
C TRP A 200 -1.87 15.05 11.68
N TRP A 201 -3.13 14.93 12.07
CA TRP A 201 -3.54 14.35 13.34
C TRP A 201 -3.80 12.85 13.22
N TRP A 202 -3.39 12.10 14.24
CA TRP A 202 -3.76 10.69 14.44
C TRP A 202 -3.71 10.35 15.94
N PRO A 203 -4.58 9.45 16.46
CA PRO A 203 -4.52 9.05 17.86
C PRO A 203 -3.13 8.57 18.30
N GLY A 204 -2.67 9.06 19.45
CA GLY A 204 -1.37 8.71 20.03
C GLY A 204 -0.16 9.33 19.34
N ARG A 205 -0.34 10.18 18.33
CA ARG A 205 0.77 10.94 17.72
C ARG A 205 0.87 12.35 18.29
N GLU A 206 2.10 12.73 18.64
CA GLU A 206 2.43 14.09 19.05
C GLU A 206 2.30 15.06 17.87
N GLN A 207 1.80 16.27 18.16
CA GLN A 207 1.60 17.33 17.17
C GLN A 207 2.62 18.46 17.37
N ALA A 208 3.91 18.12 17.29
CA ALA A 208 4.99 19.09 17.45
C ALA A 208 5.15 20.00 16.21
N ALA A 209 5.61 21.23 16.44
CA ALA A 209 6.08 22.10 15.36
C ALA A 209 7.40 21.58 14.77
N GLY A 210 7.66 21.86 13.49
CA GLY A 210 8.86 21.44 12.77
C GLY A 210 8.57 20.55 11.57
N VAL A 211 9.60 19.86 11.07
CA VAL A 211 9.49 19.01 9.87
C VAL A 211 8.70 17.75 10.19
N LEU A 212 7.51 17.61 9.60
CA LEU A 212 6.66 16.45 9.72
C LEU A 212 7.09 15.32 8.76
N ARG A 213 7.48 15.70 7.53
CA ARG A 213 7.80 14.75 6.46
C ARG A 213 8.70 15.38 5.40
N ARG A 214 9.51 14.55 4.74
CA ARG A 214 10.20 14.88 3.49
C ARG A 214 9.60 14.08 2.34
N VAL A 215 9.34 14.74 1.22
CA VAL A 215 8.76 14.12 0.02
C VAL A 215 9.58 14.50 -1.22
N GLY A 216 9.77 13.56 -2.15
CA GLY A 216 10.54 13.79 -3.38
C GLY A 216 11.86 13.04 -3.41
N GLY A 217 12.94 13.72 -3.79
CA GLY A 217 14.27 13.14 -3.95
C GLY A 217 14.81 13.23 -5.37
N PHE A 218 16.13 13.06 -5.51
CA PHE A 218 16.80 13.09 -6.79
C PHE A 218 16.52 11.80 -7.59
N ARG A 219 16.22 11.92 -8.89
CA ARG A 219 15.85 10.81 -9.77
C ARG A 219 16.95 9.78 -9.93
N GLY A 220 18.22 10.19 -9.89
CA GLY A 220 19.35 9.26 -9.87
C GLY A 220 19.42 8.35 -8.64
N LEU A 221 18.66 8.68 -7.58
CA LEU A 221 18.52 7.89 -6.36
C LEU A 221 17.08 7.39 -6.16
N GLY A 222 16.29 7.30 -7.24
CA GLY A 222 14.92 6.78 -7.23
C GLY A 222 13.83 7.81 -6.89
N GLY A 223 14.19 9.09 -6.74
CA GLY A 223 13.21 10.17 -6.56
C GLY A 223 12.54 10.62 -7.88
N PRO A 224 11.62 11.59 -7.82
CA PRO A 224 10.86 12.00 -9.00
C PRO A 224 11.57 13.06 -9.87
N TRP A 225 12.56 13.80 -9.38
CA TRP A 225 13.08 15.03 -10.06
C TRP A 225 14.56 14.92 -10.46
N LEU A 226 14.96 15.49 -11.60
CA LEU A 226 16.38 15.71 -11.97
C LEU A 226 16.91 17.08 -11.52
N ALA A 227 16.05 18.09 -11.47
CA ALA A 227 16.33 19.42 -10.98
C ALA A 227 15.79 19.60 -9.54
N VAL A 228 16.32 20.60 -8.84
CA VAL A 228 15.80 21.00 -7.52
C VAL A 228 14.34 21.46 -7.67
N PRO A 229 13.38 20.85 -6.94
CA PRO A 229 11.97 21.21 -7.02
C PRO A 229 11.72 22.61 -6.44
N GLN A 230 10.74 23.31 -6.99
CA GLN A 230 10.26 24.60 -6.50
C GLN A 230 8.78 24.49 -6.16
N VAL A 231 8.40 24.82 -4.94
CA VAL A 231 6.99 24.89 -4.53
C VAL A 231 6.38 26.19 -5.07
N SER A 232 5.27 26.06 -5.80
CA SER A 232 4.52 27.19 -6.34
C SER A 232 3.42 27.61 -5.38
N ALA A 233 3.07 28.90 -5.37
CA ALA A 233 1.86 29.35 -4.69
C ALA A 233 0.62 28.82 -5.42
N GLY A 234 -0.39 28.36 -4.68
CA GLY A 234 -1.64 27.87 -5.26
C GLY A 234 -2.06 26.52 -4.71
N ALA A 235 -3.34 26.42 -4.33
CA ALA A 235 -3.93 25.13 -4.00
C ALA A 235 -4.06 24.28 -5.26
N THR A 236 -3.94 22.97 -5.12
CA THR A 236 -4.32 22.04 -6.19
C THR A 236 -5.83 21.84 -6.19
N ASP A 237 -6.47 21.81 -7.36
CA ASP A 237 -7.85 21.31 -7.48
C ASP A 237 -7.97 19.84 -7.03
N ALA A 238 -6.84 19.13 -6.97
CA ALA A 238 -6.69 17.76 -6.51
C ALA A 238 -6.72 17.57 -4.96
N GLY A 239 -7.15 18.59 -4.18
CA GLY A 239 -7.34 18.49 -2.73
C GLY A 239 -6.11 18.91 -1.91
N LEU A 240 -5.64 18.04 -1.00
CA LEU A 240 -4.61 18.33 0.01
C LEU A 240 -3.18 18.59 -0.54
N GLY A 241 -3.03 18.67 -1.86
CA GLY A 241 -1.72 18.76 -2.51
C GLY A 241 -1.17 20.18 -2.59
N CYS A 242 0.16 20.28 -2.69
CA CYS A 242 0.85 21.50 -3.12
C CYS A 242 1.43 21.31 -4.53
N ARG A 243 1.33 22.34 -5.38
CA ARG A 243 1.96 22.34 -6.71
C ARG A 243 3.48 22.52 -6.56
N VAL A 244 4.23 21.70 -7.30
CA VAL A 244 5.69 21.71 -7.32
C VAL A 244 6.17 21.61 -8.76
N ARG A 245 7.10 22.46 -9.13
CA ARG A 245 7.75 22.49 -10.43
C ARG A 245 9.13 21.85 -10.34
N ALA A 246 9.43 20.93 -11.24
CA ALA A 246 10.80 20.53 -11.52
C ALA A 246 10.85 19.91 -12.92
N ASP A 247 12.03 19.97 -13.55
CA ASP A 247 12.28 19.41 -14.88
C ASP A 247 11.38 19.98 -15.99
N GLY A 248 10.88 21.21 -15.82
CA GLY A 248 9.92 21.81 -16.76
C GLY A 248 8.50 21.22 -16.68
N GLU A 249 8.23 20.38 -15.69
CA GLU A 249 6.96 19.69 -15.47
C GLU A 249 6.30 20.18 -14.17
N CYS A 250 4.97 20.07 -14.08
CA CYS A 250 4.20 20.36 -12.86
C CYS A 250 3.80 19.05 -12.15
N TRP A 251 3.82 19.09 -10.83
CA TRP A 251 3.59 17.94 -9.98
C TRP A 251 2.76 18.36 -8.76
N ALA A 252 1.95 17.44 -8.24
CA ALA A 252 1.32 17.57 -6.93
C ALA A 252 2.11 16.76 -5.91
N VAL A 253 2.45 17.41 -4.80
CA VAL A 253 2.94 16.73 -3.59
C VAL A 253 1.76 16.53 -2.65
N LEU A 254 1.41 15.27 -2.44
CA LEU A 254 0.37 14.83 -1.52
C LEU A 254 1.04 14.32 -0.25
N ALA A 255 0.55 14.70 0.93
CA ALA A 255 1.05 14.16 2.18
C ALA A 255 0.02 14.22 3.30
N ASP A 256 0.14 13.27 4.23
CA ASP A 256 -0.57 13.24 5.49
C ASP A 256 0.33 12.61 6.58
N VAL A 257 -0.22 12.42 7.77
CA VAL A 257 0.48 11.79 8.89
C VAL A 257 0.99 10.37 8.58
N HIS A 258 0.41 9.68 7.60
CA HIS A 258 0.75 8.31 7.24
C HIS A 258 1.79 8.23 6.13
N GLY A 259 1.73 9.09 5.12
CA GLY A 259 2.61 8.99 3.97
C GLY A 259 2.75 10.24 3.12
N GLY A 260 3.46 10.08 2.00
CA GLY A 260 3.72 11.15 1.04
C GLY A 260 3.84 10.56 -0.37
N ALA A 261 3.40 11.31 -1.38
CA ALA A 261 3.50 10.93 -2.77
C ALA A 261 3.71 12.14 -3.66
N VAL A 262 4.32 11.90 -4.82
CA VAL A 262 4.46 12.89 -5.90
C VAL A 262 3.70 12.36 -7.11
N VAL A 263 2.83 13.19 -7.68
CA VAL A 263 2.00 12.85 -8.84
C VAL A 263 2.24 13.89 -9.92
N ARG A 264 2.51 13.47 -11.15
CA ARG A 264 2.64 14.42 -12.26
C ARG A 264 1.27 15.00 -12.60
N LEU A 265 1.21 16.30 -12.86
CA LEU A 265 0.02 16.99 -13.31
C LEU A 265 0.13 17.22 -14.83
N ASP A 266 -0.99 17.11 -15.53
CA ASP A 266 -1.04 17.36 -16.99
C ASP A 266 -1.18 18.85 -17.32
N GLU A 267 -1.45 19.68 -16.31
CA GLU A 267 -1.61 21.13 -16.48
C GLU A 267 -0.27 21.87 -16.32
N PRO A 268 0.01 22.84 -17.21
CA PRO A 268 1.14 23.74 -17.01
C PRO A 268 0.89 24.62 -15.78
N ASP A 269 1.92 24.79 -14.96
CA ASP A 269 1.85 25.67 -13.81
C ASP A 269 2.04 27.13 -14.22
N VAL A 270 1.20 28.03 -13.71
CA VAL A 270 1.42 29.48 -13.82
C VAL A 270 2.39 29.84 -12.71
N GLU A 271 3.48 30.53 -13.05
CA GLU A 271 4.51 30.92 -12.08
C GLU A 271 3.95 31.98 -11.12
N GLU A 272 3.35 31.53 -10.02
CA GLU A 272 2.88 32.42 -8.96
C GLU A 272 3.89 32.41 -7.82
N ARG A 273 4.56 33.56 -7.64
CA ARG A 273 5.54 33.75 -6.57
C ARG A 273 4.86 33.64 -5.22
N ALA A 274 5.35 32.74 -4.37
CA ALA A 274 4.95 32.67 -2.98
C ALA A 274 5.20 34.01 -2.27
N ALA A 275 4.26 34.41 -1.40
CA ALA A 275 4.42 35.54 -0.50
C ALA A 275 5.60 35.33 0.46
N ALA A 276 5.90 36.31 1.31
CA ALA A 276 6.97 36.20 2.31
C ALA A 276 6.86 34.88 3.10
N VAL A 277 7.98 34.15 3.22
CA VAL A 277 8.04 32.84 3.89
C VAL A 277 7.57 33.02 5.34
N PRO A 278 6.64 32.19 5.85
CA PRO A 278 6.26 32.23 7.26
C PRO A 278 7.47 31.95 8.14
N ARG A 279 7.45 32.41 9.40
CA ARG A 279 8.51 32.03 10.34
C ARG A 279 8.45 30.54 10.59
N LEU A 280 9.44 29.81 10.07
CA LEU A 280 9.56 28.37 10.24
C LEU A 280 10.38 28.08 11.50
N ALA A 281 9.92 27.13 12.30
CA ALA A 281 10.61 26.66 13.51
C ALA A 281 11.77 25.68 13.17
N VAL A 282 12.35 25.79 11.97
CA VAL A 282 13.35 24.85 11.47
C VAL A 282 14.62 25.64 11.12
N PRO A 283 15.76 25.35 11.78
CA PRO A 283 17.01 26.07 11.55
C PRO A 283 17.72 25.49 10.32
N TRP A 284 17.13 25.62 9.13
CA TRP A 284 17.84 25.24 7.91
C TRP A 284 18.91 26.28 7.59
N ASP A 285 20.12 25.80 7.29
CA ASP A 285 21.20 26.62 6.71
C ASP A 285 21.01 26.88 5.21
N ASP A 286 19.91 26.39 4.63
CA ASP A 286 19.59 26.47 3.20
C ASP A 286 18.46 27.47 2.94
N GLU A 287 18.55 28.18 1.81
CA GLU A 287 17.58 29.20 1.41
C GLU A 287 16.25 28.55 1.00
N VAL A 288 15.14 29.02 1.58
CA VAL A 288 13.80 28.64 1.14
C VAL A 288 13.49 29.30 -0.19
N THR A 289 13.20 28.48 -1.21
CA THR A 289 12.96 28.95 -2.59
C THR A 289 11.49 29.03 -2.96
N GLY A 290 10.62 28.42 -2.17
CA GLY A 290 9.18 28.39 -2.41
C GLY A 290 8.45 27.73 -1.25
N TRP A 291 7.18 28.11 -1.05
CA TRP A 291 6.32 27.46 -0.06
C TRP A 291 4.84 27.61 -0.41
N ALA A 292 4.01 26.70 0.11
CA ALA A 292 2.55 26.76 0.02
C ALA A 292 1.91 26.07 1.23
N ALA A 293 0.70 26.48 1.60
CA ALA A 293 -0.09 25.80 2.63
C ALA A 293 -0.51 24.39 2.14
N ALA A 294 -0.20 23.37 2.93
CA ALA A 294 -0.55 21.98 2.63
C ALA A 294 -2.06 21.80 2.69
N GLY A 295 -2.70 21.61 1.54
CA GLY A 295 -4.16 21.50 1.45
C GLY A 295 -4.91 22.75 1.94
N GLY A 296 -4.27 23.92 1.86
CA GLY A 296 -4.85 25.18 2.31
C GLY A 296 -4.82 25.41 3.83
N ASP A 297 -4.28 24.49 4.64
CA ASP A 297 -4.11 24.71 6.07
C ASP A 297 -2.86 25.57 6.35
N PRO A 298 -2.99 26.81 6.85
CA PRO A 298 -1.84 27.69 7.10
C PRO A 298 -0.92 27.16 8.22
N ARG A 299 -1.38 26.20 9.04
CA ARG A 299 -0.59 25.60 10.12
C ARG A 299 0.44 24.60 9.61
N VAL A 300 0.28 24.11 8.38
CA VAL A 300 1.23 23.16 7.78
C VAL A 300 1.57 23.62 6.36
N VAL A 301 2.86 23.78 6.09
CA VAL A 301 3.35 24.27 4.80
C VAL A 301 4.26 23.27 4.14
N VAL A 302 4.25 23.21 2.81
CA VAL A 302 5.25 22.50 2.00
C VAL A 302 6.27 23.52 1.54
N VAL A 303 7.55 23.19 1.69
CA VAL A 303 8.67 24.11 1.46
C VAL A 303 9.70 23.47 0.53
N SER A 304 10.14 24.20 -0.49
CA SER A 304 11.34 23.86 -1.28
C SER A 304 12.54 24.68 -0.83
N ARG A 305 13.73 24.11 -1.00
CA ARG A 305 15.00 24.75 -0.62
C ARG A 305 16.02 24.69 -1.75
N ARG A 306 16.92 25.66 -1.79
CA ARG A 306 17.81 25.94 -2.93
C ARG A 306 18.70 24.77 -3.32
N HIS A 307 19.14 23.96 -2.37
CA HIS A 307 20.05 22.84 -2.61
C HIS A 307 19.42 21.47 -2.28
N SER A 308 18.11 21.40 -2.11
CA SER A 308 17.39 20.20 -1.68
C SER A 308 16.53 19.62 -2.81
N TYR A 309 16.76 18.36 -3.17
CA TYR A 309 15.84 17.60 -4.05
C TYR A 309 14.57 17.12 -3.32
N TRP A 310 14.46 17.42 -2.03
CA TRP A 310 13.29 17.14 -1.20
C TRP A 310 12.50 18.43 -0.99
N VAL A 311 11.17 18.28 -0.96
CA VAL A 311 10.32 19.26 -0.29
C VAL A 311 10.05 18.80 1.14
N ASP A 312 10.08 19.75 2.06
CA ASP A 312 9.83 19.51 3.48
C ASP A 312 8.40 19.94 3.80
N VAL A 313 7.62 19.08 4.44
CA VAL A 313 6.32 19.43 5.01
C VAL A 313 6.51 19.80 6.46
N VAL A 314 6.13 21.02 6.83
CA VAL A 314 6.48 21.65 8.10
C VAL A 314 5.25 22.17 8.80
N ARG A 315 5.07 21.79 10.07
CA ARG A 315 4.11 22.42 10.96
C ARG A 315 4.72 23.70 11.53
N VAL A 316 4.06 24.83 11.35
CA VAL A 316 4.49 26.10 11.92
C VAL A 316 4.16 26.14 13.41
N ALA A 317 4.97 26.85 14.19
CA ALA A 317 4.63 27.12 15.59
C ALA A 317 3.40 28.03 15.64
N SER A 318 2.47 27.71 16.54
CA SER A 318 1.29 28.53 16.82
C SER A 318 1.67 29.83 17.52
#